data_AF-A0A0A9Y6S0-F1
#
_entry.id   AF-A0A0A9Y6S0-F1
#
_cell.length_a   1.000
_cell.length_b   1.000
_cell.length_c   1.000
_cell.angle_alpha   90.00
_cell.angle_beta   90.00
_cell.angle_gamma   90.00
#
_symmetry.space_group_name_H-M   'P 1'
#
loop_
_entity.id
_entity.type
_entity.pdbx_description
1 polymer ?
#
loop_
_entity_poly.entity_id
_entity_poly.type
_entity_poly.pdbx_seq_one_letter_code
_entity_poly.pdbx_strand_id
1 'polypeptide(L)'
;KINDENMPYPQMTLCCDNHDLCYATCNSQKDKCDVDFKKCLYRVCDTYRVADTANQGCKAAAKVLYTATTALGCKFFQDAQAEACYCPLPKKKMYPTDEL
;
A
#
# COMPACT_ATOMS: atom_id res chain seq x y z
N LYS A 1 -0.72 7.11 -17.36
CA LYS A 1 -1.83 7.70 -16.58
C LYS A 1 -3.02 6.78 -16.77
N ILE A 2 -3.58 6.22 -15.69
CA ILE A 2 -4.81 5.42 -15.78
C ILE A 2 -5.94 6.43 -15.95
N ASN A 3 -6.78 6.23 -16.97
CA ASN A 3 -7.89 7.14 -17.26
C ASN A 3 -9.01 6.89 -16.24
N ASP A 4 -9.34 7.93 -15.46
CA ASP A 4 -10.31 7.91 -14.34
C ASP A 4 -11.72 7.50 -14.79
N GLU A 5 -12.05 7.75 -16.07
CA GLU A 5 -13.35 7.44 -16.68
C GLU A 5 -13.70 5.94 -16.74
N ASN A 6 -12.73 5.06 -16.49
CA ASN A 6 -12.94 3.60 -16.48
C ASN A 6 -12.95 2.98 -15.08
N MET A 7 -12.79 3.76 -14.00
CA MET A 7 -12.84 3.22 -12.64
C MET A 7 -14.25 3.44 -12.05
N PRO A 8 -15.05 2.39 -11.85
CA PRO A 8 -16.43 2.52 -11.38
C PRO A 8 -16.59 3.11 -9.97
N TYR A 9 -15.48 3.36 -9.25
CA TYR A 9 -15.49 3.82 -7.86
C TYR A 9 -14.36 4.84 -7.60
N PRO A 10 -14.56 6.14 -7.86
CA PRO A 10 -13.58 7.20 -7.57
C PRO A 10 -13.10 7.22 -6.11
N GLN A 11 -13.94 6.74 -5.18
CA GLN A 11 -13.58 6.60 -3.77
C GLN A 11 -12.50 5.54 -3.51
N MET A 12 -12.29 4.58 -4.41
CA MET A 12 -11.17 3.65 -4.32
C MET A 12 -9.83 4.35 -4.59
N THR A 13 -9.80 5.38 -5.43
CA THR A 13 -8.60 6.21 -5.65
C THR A 13 -8.13 6.85 -4.35
N LEU A 14 -9.05 7.38 -3.53
CA LEU A 14 -8.71 7.92 -2.22
C LEU A 14 -8.10 6.87 -1.27
N CYS A 15 -8.51 5.60 -1.39
CA CYS A 15 -7.87 4.51 -0.66
C CYS A 15 -6.43 4.27 -1.12
N CYS A 16 -6.17 4.37 -2.42
CA CYS A 16 -4.81 4.28 -2.98
C CYS A 16 -3.93 5.44 -2.48
N ASP A 17 -4.44 6.68 -2.55
CA ASP A 17 -3.68 7.86 -2.09
C ASP A 17 -3.28 7.73 -0.62
N ASN A 18 -4.19 7.27 0.24
CA ASN A 18 -3.89 7.02 1.65
C ASN A 18 -2.90 5.87 1.87
N HIS A 19 -2.92 4.85 1.02
CA HIS A 19 -1.97 3.72 1.07
C HIS A 19 -0.57 4.18 0.69
N ASP A 20 -0.44 4.96 -0.37
CA ASP A 20 0.83 5.55 -0.83
C ASP A 20 1.40 6.49 0.23
N LEU A 21 0.57 7.33 0.86
CA LEU A 21 0.99 8.16 2.00
C LEU A 21 1.47 7.32 3.19
N CYS A 22 0.82 6.19 3.47
CA CYS A 22 1.26 5.27 4.53
C CYS A 22 2.62 4.65 4.20
N TYR A 23 2.83 4.22 2.95
CA TYR A 23 4.11 3.71 2.46
C TYR A 23 5.21 4.78 2.51
N ALA A 24 4.88 6.04 2.22
CA ALA A 24 5.80 7.17 2.28
C ALA A 24 5.96 7.79 3.68
N THR A 25 5.34 7.23 4.71
CA THR A 25 5.54 7.66 6.10
C THR A 25 6.70 6.87 6.70
N CYS A 26 7.80 7.54 7.06
CA CYS A 26 8.97 6.86 7.60
C CYS A 26 8.64 5.98 8.81
N ASN A 27 9.19 4.76 8.83
CA ASN A 27 9.02 3.76 9.88
C ASN A 27 7.56 3.28 10.05
N SER A 28 6.75 3.39 8.99
CA SER A 28 5.46 2.72 8.93
C SER A 28 5.64 1.20 8.79
N GLN A 29 4.58 0.44 9.04
CA GLN A 29 4.59 -1.02 8.89
C GLN A 29 3.77 -1.39 7.66
N LYS A 30 4.40 -2.05 6.69
CA LYS A 30 3.76 -2.46 5.44
C LYS A 30 2.44 -3.19 5.67
N ASP A 31 2.44 -4.20 6.53
CA ASP A 31 1.25 -5.02 6.81
C ASP A 31 0.10 -4.18 7.41
N LYS A 32 0.43 -3.18 8.24
CA LYS A 32 -0.56 -2.24 8.77
C LYS A 32 -1.15 -1.39 7.64
N CYS A 33 -0.32 -0.83 6.76
CA CYS A 33 -0.77 -0.06 5.61
C CYS A 33 -1.68 -0.90 4.70
N ASP A 34 -1.31 -2.15 4.40
CA ASP A 34 -2.08 -3.04 3.53
C ASP A 34 -3.43 -3.44 4.16
N VAL A 35 -3.46 -3.71 5.46
CA VAL A 35 -4.69 -4.02 6.20
C VAL A 35 -5.63 -2.81 6.22
N ASP A 36 -5.11 -1.61 6.42
CA ASP A 36 -5.93 -0.40 6.45
C ASP A 36 -6.42 -0.03 5.04
N PHE A 37 -5.62 -0.27 4.00
CA PHE A 37 -6.03 -0.18 2.60
C PHE A 37 -7.19 -1.12 2.27
N LYS A 38 -7.11 -2.41 2.68
CA LYS A 38 -8.22 -3.36 2.55
C LYS A 38 -9.50 -2.84 3.20
N LYS A 39 -9.41 -2.36 4.45
CA LYS A 39 -10.58 -1.82 5.16
C LYS A 39 -11.18 -0.63 4.41
N CYS A 40 -10.35 0.26 3.88
CA CYS A 40 -10.81 1.40 3.08
C CYS A 40 -11.60 0.91 1.85
N LEU A 41 -11.03 0.02 1.04
CA LEU A 41 -11.67 -0.49 -0.18
C LEU A 41 -13.02 -1.17 0.10
N TYR A 42 -13.11 -2.01 1.15
CA TYR A 42 -14.36 -2.69 1.48
C TYR A 42 -15.43 -1.74 2.03
N ARG A 43 -15.03 -0.70 2.80
CA ARG A 43 -15.96 0.35 3.26
C ARG A 43 -16.60 1.11 2.10
N VAL A 44 -15.83 1.36 1.03
CA VAL A 44 -16.39 1.96 -0.20
C VAL A 44 -17.55 1.10 -0.71
N CYS A 45 -17.36 -0.22 -0.83
CA CYS A 45 -18.40 -1.13 -1.29
C CYS A 45 -19.62 -1.23 -0.38
N ASP A 46 -19.43 -1.10 0.94
CA ASP A 46 -20.52 -1.16 1.91
C ASP A 46 -21.31 0.16 2.00
N THR A 47 -20.73 1.29 1.60
CA THR A 47 -21.37 2.61 1.65
C THR A 47 -22.35 2.83 0.50
N TYR A 48 -22.09 2.24 -0.67
CA TYR A 48 -23.03 2.30 -1.79
C TYR A 48 -24.13 1.26 -1.59
N ARG A 49 -25.34 1.70 -1.23
CA ARG A 49 -26.57 0.88 -1.26
C ARG A 49 -26.99 0.61 -2.71
N VAL A 50 -26.17 -0.14 -3.44
CA VAL A 50 -26.44 -0.61 -4.80
C VAL A 50 -27.01 -2.03 -4.76
N ALA A 51 -27.63 -2.46 -5.88
CA ALA A 51 -28.06 -3.84 -6.06
C ALA A 51 -26.93 -4.83 -5.70
N ASP A 52 -27.28 -5.97 -5.10
CA ASP A 52 -26.32 -6.95 -4.56
C ASP A 52 -25.22 -7.35 -5.56
N THR A 53 -25.56 -7.43 -6.85
CA THR A 53 -24.61 -7.75 -7.93
C THR A 53 -23.51 -6.69 -8.11
N ALA A 54 -23.84 -5.40 -7.99
CA ALA A 54 -22.86 -4.32 -8.06
C ALA A 54 -21.95 -4.30 -6.82
N ASN A 55 -22.49 -4.62 -5.63
CA ASN A 55 -21.70 -4.75 -4.40
C ASN A 55 -20.71 -5.91 -4.50
N GLN A 56 -21.14 -7.05 -5.03
CA GLN A 56 -20.25 -8.20 -5.31
C GLN A 56 -19.11 -7.83 -6.27
N GLY A 57 -19.41 -7.12 -7.36
CA GLY A 57 -18.40 -6.62 -8.29
C GLY A 57 -17.40 -5.67 -7.61
N CYS A 58 -17.87 -4.75 -6.78
CA CYS A 58 -17.03 -3.85 -5.98
C CYS A 58 -16.10 -4.64 -5.05
N LYS A 59 -16.64 -5.59 -4.28
CA LYS A 59 -15.85 -6.42 -3.35
C LYS A 59 -14.83 -7.30 -4.06
N ALA A 60 -15.14 -7.77 -5.27
CA ALA A 60 -14.19 -8.48 -6.12
C ALA A 60 -13.04 -7.58 -6.56
N ALA A 61 -13.33 -6.36 -7.03
CA ALA A 61 -12.30 -5.37 -7.38
C ALA A 61 -11.42 -5.00 -6.17
N ALA A 62 -12.05 -4.76 -5.00
CA ALA A 62 -11.35 -4.49 -3.75
C ALA A 62 -10.39 -5.63 -3.37
N LYS A 63 -10.83 -6.90 -3.52
CA LYS A 63 -10.00 -8.07 -3.26
C LYS A 63 -8.80 -8.14 -4.21
N VAL A 64 -9.00 -7.86 -5.50
CA VAL A 64 -7.92 -7.84 -6.49
C VAL A 64 -6.88 -6.78 -6.14
N LEU A 65 -7.31 -5.55 -5.85
CA LEU A 65 -6.42 -4.44 -5.48
C LEU A 65 -5.60 -4.76 -4.22
N TYR A 66 -6.25 -5.25 -3.17
CA TYR A 66 -5.57 -5.66 -1.94
C TYR A 66 -4.59 -6.82 -2.17
N THR A 67 -4.96 -7.81 -2.98
CA THR A 67 -4.09 -8.96 -3.26
C THR A 67 -2.86 -8.54 -4.06
N ALA A 68 -3.03 -7.66 -5.05
CA ALA A 68 -1.93 -7.12 -5.84
C ALA A 68 -0.94 -6.32 -4.99
N THR A 69 -1.43 -5.42 -4.13
CA THR A 69 -0.57 -4.62 -3.22
C THR A 69 0.14 -5.48 -2.18
N THR A 70 -0.51 -6.51 -1.65
CA THR A 70 0.14 -7.44 -0.71
C THR A 70 1.24 -8.26 -1.39
N ALA A 71 0.96 -8.81 -2.58
CA ALA A 71 1.88 -9.70 -3.30
C ALA A 71 3.06 -8.98 -3.97
N LEU A 72 2.84 -7.78 -4.50
CA LEU A 72 3.83 -7.04 -5.29
C LEU A 72 4.39 -5.81 -4.57
N GLY A 73 3.81 -5.42 -3.43
CA GLY A 73 4.10 -4.14 -2.76
C GLY A 73 5.41 -4.04 -2.00
N CYS A 74 6.18 -5.12 -1.84
CA CYS A 74 7.40 -5.09 -1.01
C CYS A 74 8.45 -4.09 -1.55
N LYS A 75 8.74 -4.14 -2.85
CA LYS A 75 9.69 -3.22 -3.48
C LYS A 75 9.21 -1.77 -3.38
N PHE A 76 7.94 -1.51 -3.69
CA PHE A 76 7.35 -0.17 -3.60
C PHE A 76 7.38 0.39 -2.17
N PHE A 77 7.10 -0.45 -1.17
CA PHE A 77 7.20 -0.06 0.23
C PHE A 77 8.65 0.31 0.60
N GLN A 78 9.63 -0.53 0.24
CA GLN A 78 11.03 -0.27 0.54
C GLN A 78 11.56 0.99 -0.15
N ASP A 79 11.17 1.23 -1.41
CA ASP A 79 11.54 2.43 -2.15
C ASP A 79 10.96 3.68 -1.50
N ALA A 80 9.66 3.66 -1.17
CA ALA A 80 9.02 4.76 -0.47
C ALA A 80 9.65 5.02 0.91
N GLN A 81 10.01 3.97 1.65
CA GLN A 81 10.74 4.11 2.92
C GLN A 81 12.15 4.68 2.73
N ALA A 82 12.86 4.33 1.66
CA ALA A 82 14.18 4.87 1.38
C ALA A 82 14.15 6.36 1.06
N GLU A 83 13.06 6.85 0.46
CA GLU A 83 12.83 8.28 0.20
C GLU A 83 12.31 9.01 1.45
N ALA A 84 11.49 8.36 2.27
CA ALA A 84 10.87 8.95 3.45
C ALA A 84 11.78 9.00 4.68
N CYS A 85 12.69 8.04 4.82
CA CYS A 85 13.53 7.89 6.01
C CYS A 85 14.95 8.41 5.78
N TYR A 86 15.50 9.06 6.81
CA TYR A 86 16.93 9.22 6.91
C TYR A 86 17.57 7.90 7.36
N CYS A 87 18.27 7.24 6.45
CA CYS A 87 19.05 6.03 6.72
C CYS A 87 20.53 6.39 6.88
N PRO A 88 21.08 6.47 8.12
CA PRO A 88 22.50 6.68 8.29
C PRO A 88 23.30 5.53 7.69
N LEU A 89 24.44 5.84 7.09
CA LEU A 89 25.32 4.82 6.54
C LEU A 89 25.70 3.79 7.61
N PRO A 90 25.75 2.49 7.26
CA PRO A 90 26.22 1.48 8.19
C PRO A 90 27.64 1.84 8.62
N LYS A 91 27.85 1.93 9.94
CA LYS A 91 29.20 2.13 10.49
C LYS A 91 30.09 0.99 9.98
N LYS A 92 31.22 1.31 9.32
CA LYS A 92 32.22 0.29 8.98
C LYS A 92 32.60 -0.44 10.26
N LYS A 93 32.38 -1.75 10.31
CA LYS A 93 32.97 -2.58 11.37
C LYS A 93 34.48 -2.55 11.12
N MET A 94 35.21 -1.83 11.96
CA MET A 94 36.67 -1.84 11.98
C MET A 94 37.04 -3.18 12.63
N TYR A 95 37.37 -4.19 11.81
CA TYR A 95 37.97 -5.42 12.33
C TYR A 95 39.41 -5.07 12.76
N PRO A 96 39.83 -5.38 14.00
CA PRO A 96 41.23 -5.26 14.41
C PRO A 96 42.10 -6.17 13.53
N THR A 97 43.20 -5.64 13.01
CA THR A 97 44.10 -6.30 12.05
C THR A 97 45.03 -7.35 12.67
N ASP A 98 44.76 -7.84 13.87
CA ASP A 98 45.72 -8.64 14.65
C ASP A 98 45.37 -10.15 14.73
N GLU A 99 44.49 -10.65 13.84
CA GLU A 99 44.15 -12.09 13.71
C GLU A 99 44.53 -12.65 12.33
N LEU A 100 45.83 -12.61 11.99
CA LEU A 100 46.43 -13.34 10.86
C LEU A 100 47.77 -13.94 11.25
#